data_AF-A0AAD4GPR7-F1
#
_entry.id   AF-A0AAD4GPR7-F1
#
_cell.length_a   1.000
_cell.length_b   1.000
_cell.length_c   1.000
_cell.angle_alpha   90.00
_cell.angle_beta   90.00
_cell.angle_gamma   90.00
#
_symmetry.space_group_name_H-M   'P 1'
#
loop_
_entity.id
_entity.type
_entity.pdbx_description
1 polymer ?
#
loop_
_entity_poly.entity_id
_entity_poly.type
_entity_poly.pdbx_seq_one_letter_code
_entity_poly.pdbx_strand_id
1 'polypeptide(L)'
;MAVPETTSVAQSNPEARDASVDLSATPRKKVLGREFFKSIGSPKYIVAPMVDRSEFAWRMLTRSFMSPEEQKSVLAYSPMYHARLFREQPGVRLQHFHPTRAAIGKDDDAPYLDGNPSIDRPLFVQFCANNSDDFLEAARHVAPYCDAVDLNLGCPQGIAKRGHYGSFLQEDWELIYKLVNTLHNELSVPVTAKFRILETKEKTLEYAKMILSAGASIITLHGRRREQKGHNTGVADWSYIRYLRDNLPPETVIFANGNNLNHGDLERCLEATGADAVMSAEGNLSDPAIFSKPPPVGSQEREYWRGRDGKGGWRIDAIFRRYLDIIYEYVLEQPVPERKPLFLPSDPVGEEPETTRTDQANGEEIEEGPPKKKQKRDKTKSKRPNSPSLGVMQGHMFQLLRPMVSTHTNVRDALARSRPGDMAAFEHTLSLVEKAIQGGLKEYEEFPERFEPPTDVELTGSKKTIAEYGRPWWVCQPHVRPLPEEAMESGALSVKKNSNGRDEKQKPEKSSENSDTATEASKTVSAAATPDQLVSG
;
A
#
# COMPACT_ATOMS: atom_id res chain seq x y z
N MET A 1 -61.39 51.97 -26.23
CA MET A 1 -61.71 50.53 -26.33
C MET A 1 -60.45 49.77 -25.99
N ALA A 2 -60.53 48.90 -24.99
CA ALA A 2 -59.42 48.12 -24.47
C ALA A 2 -58.97 47.05 -25.47
N VAL A 3 -57.67 46.75 -25.49
CA VAL A 3 -57.07 45.57 -26.13
C VAL A 3 -56.08 44.97 -25.12
N PRO A 4 -56.09 43.64 -24.88
CA PRO A 4 -55.60 43.05 -23.64
C PRO A 4 -54.13 42.59 -23.68
N GLU A 5 -53.66 42.25 -22.48
CA GLU A 5 -52.34 41.82 -22.05
C GLU A 5 -51.78 40.56 -22.76
N THR A 6 -50.46 40.58 -22.98
CA THR A 6 -49.63 39.37 -23.10
C THR A 6 -48.42 39.52 -22.19
N THR A 7 -48.38 38.71 -21.13
CA THR A 7 -47.29 38.62 -20.14
C THR A 7 -46.14 37.79 -20.71
N SER A 8 -44.93 38.36 -20.75
CA SER A 8 -43.69 37.66 -21.11
C SER A 8 -43.07 36.99 -19.89
N VAL A 9 -42.80 35.70 -19.97
CA VAL A 9 -42.05 34.93 -18.97
C VAL A 9 -40.55 35.17 -19.18
N ALA A 10 -39.89 35.81 -18.22
CA ALA A 10 -38.44 35.94 -18.17
C ALA A 10 -37.83 34.77 -17.40
N GLN A 11 -36.81 34.15 -17.99
CA GLN A 11 -36.03 33.04 -17.45
C GLN A 11 -35.16 33.50 -16.26
N SER A 12 -35.21 32.79 -15.14
CA SER A 12 -34.29 32.95 -14.01
C SER A 12 -33.28 31.79 -13.96
N ASN A 13 -31.99 32.13 -14.02
CA ASN A 13 -30.84 31.26 -13.77
C ASN A 13 -30.91 30.65 -12.35
N PRO A 14 -30.48 29.40 -12.11
CA PRO A 14 -30.39 28.86 -10.77
C PRO A 14 -29.04 29.23 -10.14
N GLU A 15 -29.09 30.07 -9.10
CA GLU A 15 -27.96 30.32 -8.19
C GLU A 15 -27.62 29.07 -7.38
N ALA A 16 -26.32 28.89 -7.13
CA ALA A 16 -25.76 27.84 -6.30
C ALA A 16 -26.34 27.91 -4.88
N ARG A 17 -26.92 26.80 -4.41
CA ARG A 17 -27.37 26.66 -3.02
C ARG A 17 -26.16 26.43 -2.12
N ASP A 18 -25.76 27.48 -1.44
CA ASP A 18 -24.76 27.45 -0.38
C ASP A 18 -25.31 26.62 0.79
N ALA A 19 -24.59 25.58 1.19
CA ALA A 19 -24.94 24.77 2.34
C ALA A 19 -24.67 25.62 3.61
N SER A 20 -25.73 25.91 4.37
CA SER A 20 -25.64 26.69 5.60
C SER A 20 -24.77 25.99 6.64
N VAL A 21 -23.52 26.45 6.78
CA VAL A 21 -22.62 26.07 7.87
C VAL A 21 -23.10 26.77 9.14
N ASP A 22 -23.36 26.01 10.19
CA ASP A 22 -23.65 26.54 11.52
C ASP A 22 -22.41 27.27 12.07
N LEU A 23 -22.41 28.60 11.98
CA LEU A 23 -21.34 29.49 12.45
C LEU A 23 -21.34 29.70 13.98
N SER A 24 -22.19 28.99 14.74
CA SER A 24 -22.32 29.18 16.20
C SER A 24 -21.39 28.29 17.04
N ALA A 25 -20.66 27.35 16.43
CA ALA A 25 -19.70 26.50 17.15
C ALA A 25 -18.40 27.28 17.44
N THR A 26 -18.09 27.49 18.72
CA THR A 26 -16.77 27.95 19.19
C THR A 26 -15.68 27.15 18.47
N PRO A 27 -14.63 27.78 17.89
CA PRO A 27 -13.61 27.06 17.14
C PRO A 27 -13.01 25.97 18.03
N ARG A 28 -13.28 24.69 17.72
CA ARG A 28 -12.64 23.58 18.42
C ARG A 28 -11.14 23.74 18.22
N LYS A 29 -10.40 23.87 19.33
CA LYS A 29 -8.95 23.99 19.30
C LYS A 29 -8.36 22.81 18.53
N LYS A 30 -7.61 23.09 17.45
CA LYS A 30 -6.88 22.10 16.67
C LYS A 30 -5.93 21.35 17.60
N VAL A 31 -6.18 20.07 17.82
CA VAL A 31 -5.32 19.20 18.62
C VAL A 31 -4.12 18.80 17.76
N LEU A 32 -2.90 18.83 18.31
CA LEU A 32 -1.65 18.63 17.56
C LEU A 32 -0.76 17.60 18.27
N GLY A 33 0.28 17.14 17.57
CA GLY A 33 1.35 16.32 18.17
C GLY A 33 0.84 15.08 18.88
N ARG A 34 1.37 14.84 20.09
CA ARG A 34 0.99 13.69 20.93
C ARG A 34 -0.49 13.64 21.27
N GLU A 35 -1.08 14.80 21.60
CA GLU A 35 -2.50 14.87 21.95
C GLU A 35 -3.37 14.47 20.76
N PHE A 36 -2.98 14.88 19.55
CA PHE A 36 -3.67 14.47 18.33
C PHE A 36 -3.56 12.95 18.13
N PHE A 37 -2.36 12.39 18.24
CA PHE A 37 -2.16 10.94 18.13
C PHE A 37 -3.00 10.16 19.15
N LYS A 38 -3.10 10.64 20.39
CA LYS A 38 -3.98 10.08 21.42
C LYS A 38 -5.46 10.19 21.04
N SER A 39 -5.88 11.33 20.48
CA SER A 39 -7.28 11.58 20.10
C SER A 39 -7.79 10.63 19.01
N ILE A 40 -6.90 10.10 18.15
CA ILE A 40 -7.25 9.11 17.12
C ILE A 40 -7.04 7.66 17.59
N GLY A 41 -6.88 7.43 18.91
CA GLY A 41 -6.76 6.10 19.50
C GLY A 41 -5.34 5.55 19.59
N SER A 42 -4.31 6.36 19.36
CA SER A 42 -2.89 5.95 19.36
C SER A 42 -2.62 4.70 18.49
N PRO A 43 -3.00 4.72 17.20
CA PRO A 43 -2.92 3.55 16.34
C PRO A 43 -1.46 3.06 16.22
N LYS A 44 -1.23 1.80 16.55
CA LYS A 44 0.11 1.16 16.53
C LYS A 44 0.49 0.70 15.11
N TYR A 45 -0.49 0.39 14.29
CA TYR A 45 -0.31 -0.20 12.97
C TYR A 45 -0.80 0.72 11.86
N ILE A 46 -0.04 0.84 10.77
CA ILE A 46 -0.32 1.80 9.71
C ILE A 46 -0.23 1.17 8.33
N VAL A 47 -1.33 1.24 7.56
CA VAL A 47 -1.32 0.96 6.12
C VAL A 47 -0.66 2.13 5.40
N ALA A 48 0.43 1.87 4.70
CA ALA A 48 1.17 2.91 3.99
C ALA A 48 0.39 3.52 2.81
N PRO A 49 0.69 4.77 2.42
CA PRO A 49 0.19 5.34 1.18
C PRO A 49 0.83 4.63 -0.01
N MET A 50 0.01 4.03 -0.85
CA MET A 50 0.46 3.27 -2.02
C MET A 50 -0.44 3.61 -3.22
N VAL A 51 0.16 4.17 -4.27
CA VAL A 51 -0.57 4.53 -5.50
C VAL A 51 -1.13 3.26 -6.16
N ASP A 52 -2.42 3.27 -6.49
CA ASP A 52 -3.16 2.15 -7.08
C ASP A 52 -3.17 0.87 -6.21
N ARG A 53 -3.06 1.04 -4.90
CA ARG A 53 -2.75 -0.02 -3.92
C ARG A 53 -3.32 0.18 -2.51
N SER A 54 -3.86 1.35 -2.19
CA SER A 54 -4.33 1.70 -0.83
C SER A 54 -5.70 2.38 -0.85
N GLU A 55 -6.49 2.10 -1.88
CA GLU A 55 -7.87 2.53 -2.04
C GLU A 55 -8.75 1.93 -0.93
N PHE A 56 -9.93 2.52 -0.73
CA PHE A 56 -10.89 2.14 0.29
C PHE A 56 -11.04 0.62 0.47
N ALA A 57 -11.28 -0.14 -0.61
CA ALA A 57 -11.51 -1.58 -0.51
C ALA A 57 -10.31 -2.34 0.07
N TRP A 58 -9.07 -1.90 -0.20
CA TRP A 58 -7.87 -2.52 0.37
C TRP A 58 -7.65 -2.15 1.84
N ARG A 59 -7.97 -0.89 2.21
CA ARG A 59 -7.95 -0.45 3.61
C ARG A 59 -8.96 -1.23 4.46
N MET A 60 -10.18 -1.40 3.92
CA MET A 60 -11.22 -2.24 4.51
C MET A 60 -10.79 -3.70 4.61
N LEU A 61 -10.18 -4.26 3.55
CA LEU A 61 -9.66 -5.63 3.57
C LEU A 61 -8.66 -5.80 4.72
N THR A 62 -7.73 -4.86 4.89
CA THR A 62 -6.76 -4.92 6.00
C THR A 62 -7.44 -4.90 7.37
N ARG A 63 -8.48 -4.08 7.55
CA ARG A 63 -9.24 -3.97 8.82
C ARG A 63 -10.07 -5.21 9.11
N SER A 64 -10.56 -5.89 8.07
CA SER A 64 -11.45 -7.04 8.21
C SER A 64 -10.85 -8.24 8.96
N PHE A 65 -9.53 -8.28 9.13
CA PHE A 65 -8.83 -9.32 9.91
C PHE A 65 -8.78 -9.03 11.41
N MET A 66 -9.35 -7.91 11.86
CA MET A 66 -9.37 -7.50 13.26
C MET A 66 -10.80 -7.45 13.80
N SER A 67 -10.94 -7.56 15.12
CA SER A 67 -12.23 -7.33 15.77
C SER A 67 -12.70 -5.88 15.55
N PRO A 68 -14.02 -5.60 15.58
CA PRO A 68 -14.54 -4.23 15.44
C PRO A 68 -13.89 -3.22 16.41
N GLU A 69 -13.52 -3.66 17.62
CA GLU A 69 -12.83 -2.84 18.62
C GLU A 69 -11.38 -2.55 18.22
N GLU A 70 -10.70 -3.54 17.63
CA GLU A 70 -9.30 -3.44 17.20
C GLU A 70 -9.13 -2.69 15.89
N GLN A 71 -10.14 -2.63 15.01
CA GLN A 71 -10.05 -1.94 13.71
C GLN A 71 -9.61 -0.48 13.82
N LYS A 72 -10.00 0.22 14.90
CA LYS A 72 -9.60 1.61 15.16
C LYS A 72 -8.13 1.76 15.54
N SER A 73 -7.45 0.66 15.89
CA SER A 73 -6.00 0.65 16.16
C SER A 73 -5.15 0.66 14.89
N VAL A 74 -5.78 0.53 13.71
CA VAL A 74 -5.12 0.64 12.41
C VAL A 74 -5.40 2.01 11.82
N LEU A 75 -4.35 2.81 11.66
CA LEU A 75 -4.39 3.98 10.80
C LEU A 75 -4.16 3.53 9.35
N ALA A 76 -4.85 4.16 8.41
CA ALA A 76 -4.53 3.96 7.00
C ALA A 76 -4.28 5.29 6.31
N TYR A 77 -3.53 5.21 5.22
CA TYR A 77 -3.31 6.34 4.33
C TYR A 77 -4.08 6.11 3.02
N SER A 78 -4.54 7.19 2.41
CA SER A 78 -4.98 7.17 1.01
C SER A 78 -3.81 6.89 0.06
N PRO A 79 -4.09 6.57 -1.22
CA PRO A 79 -3.10 6.76 -2.27
C PRO A 79 -2.60 8.21 -2.30
N MET A 80 -1.41 8.41 -2.85
CA MET A 80 -0.84 9.75 -3.02
C MET A 80 -1.56 10.48 -4.18
N TYR A 81 -2.18 11.63 -3.88
CA TYR A 81 -2.84 12.47 -4.88
C TYR A 81 -1.98 13.66 -5.30
N HIS A 82 -2.05 14.07 -6.57
CA HIS A 82 -1.35 15.27 -7.03
C HIS A 82 -2.19 16.51 -6.72
N ALA A 83 -1.74 17.38 -5.81
CA ALA A 83 -2.52 18.51 -5.30
C ALA A 83 -3.11 19.40 -6.39
N ARG A 84 -2.28 19.90 -7.33
CA ARG A 84 -2.75 20.74 -8.44
C ARG A 84 -3.85 20.07 -9.28
N LEU A 85 -3.67 18.80 -9.68
CA LEU A 85 -4.68 18.07 -10.45
C LEU A 85 -5.95 17.84 -9.62
N PHE A 86 -5.79 17.52 -8.33
CA PHE A 86 -6.90 17.31 -7.41
C PHE A 86 -7.71 18.59 -7.18
N ARG A 87 -7.07 19.76 -7.13
CA ARG A 87 -7.72 21.08 -7.09
C ARG A 87 -8.45 21.40 -8.39
N GLU A 88 -7.73 21.35 -9.51
CA GLU A 88 -8.22 21.87 -10.80
C GLU A 88 -9.29 20.97 -11.44
N GLN A 89 -9.23 19.66 -11.21
CA GLN A 89 -9.98 18.69 -12.01
C GLN A 89 -10.97 17.90 -11.14
N PRO A 90 -12.27 18.24 -11.15
CA PRO A 90 -13.29 17.46 -10.47
C PRO A 90 -13.27 15.99 -10.86
N GLY A 91 -13.06 15.69 -12.15
CA GLY A 91 -12.97 14.31 -12.64
C GLY A 91 -11.81 13.51 -12.05
N VAL A 92 -10.71 14.16 -11.66
CA VAL A 92 -9.61 13.49 -10.93
C VAL A 92 -10.05 13.16 -9.52
N ARG A 93 -10.72 14.09 -8.82
CA ARG A 93 -11.26 13.82 -7.47
C ARG A 93 -12.22 12.63 -7.49
N LEU A 94 -13.16 12.62 -8.44
CA LEU A 94 -14.14 11.54 -8.60
C LEU A 94 -13.53 10.19 -8.99
N GLN A 95 -12.32 10.17 -9.55
CA GLN A 95 -11.62 8.93 -9.87
C GLN A 95 -10.79 8.39 -8.71
N HIS A 96 -10.62 9.17 -7.64
CA HIS A 96 -9.66 8.86 -6.58
C HIS A 96 -10.19 8.90 -5.16
N PHE A 97 -11.25 9.68 -4.86
CA PHE A 97 -11.71 9.92 -3.50
C PHE A 97 -13.23 10.11 -3.44
N HIS A 98 -13.93 9.21 -2.74
CA HIS A 98 -15.39 9.09 -2.64
C HIS A 98 -15.91 9.31 -1.21
N PRO A 99 -15.86 10.55 -0.70
CA PRO A 99 -16.21 10.83 0.69
C PRO A 99 -17.72 10.83 0.96
N THR A 100 -18.53 11.27 0.00
CA THR A 100 -19.98 11.40 0.16
C THR A 100 -20.74 10.86 -1.05
N ARG A 101 -22.04 10.64 -0.87
CA ARG A 101 -22.95 10.24 -1.94
C ARG A 101 -23.05 11.30 -3.04
N ALA A 102 -23.00 12.58 -2.67
CA ALA A 102 -23.04 13.70 -3.60
C ALA A 102 -21.81 13.71 -4.51
N ALA A 103 -20.64 13.32 -3.98
CA ALA A 103 -19.43 13.21 -4.77
C ALA A 103 -19.61 12.23 -5.95
N ILE A 104 -20.33 11.12 -5.77
CA ILE A 104 -20.59 10.16 -6.85
C ILE A 104 -21.85 10.46 -7.67
N GLY A 105 -22.41 11.66 -7.54
CA GLY A 105 -23.57 12.12 -8.30
C GLY A 105 -24.92 11.57 -7.82
N LYS A 106 -25.04 11.19 -6.55
CA LYS A 106 -26.33 10.88 -5.91
C LYS A 106 -26.89 12.11 -5.18
N ASP A 107 -28.21 12.19 -5.05
CA ASP A 107 -28.92 13.32 -4.43
C ASP A 107 -28.96 13.25 -2.89
N ASP A 108 -27.82 12.98 -2.25
CA ASP A 108 -27.63 12.91 -0.80
C ASP A 108 -26.16 13.23 -0.48
N ASP A 109 -25.84 13.83 0.67
CA ASP A 109 -24.46 14.11 1.10
C ASP A 109 -24.00 13.21 2.25
N ALA A 110 -24.71 12.10 2.50
CA ALA A 110 -24.28 11.12 3.50
C ALA A 110 -22.84 10.62 3.25
N PRO A 111 -22.06 10.36 4.32
CA PRO A 111 -20.76 9.72 4.22
C PRO A 111 -20.83 8.41 3.43
N TYR A 112 -19.84 8.16 2.58
CA TYR A 112 -19.84 7.00 1.69
C TYR A 112 -18.68 6.04 1.93
N LEU A 113 -17.56 6.17 1.20
CA LEU A 113 -16.43 5.24 1.27
C LEU A 113 -15.24 5.88 1.97
N ASP A 114 -14.49 6.69 1.22
CA ASP A 114 -13.23 7.24 1.70
C ASP A 114 -13.45 8.19 2.88
N GLY A 115 -12.88 7.86 4.04
CA GLY A 115 -13.00 8.69 5.23
C GLY A 115 -14.34 8.60 5.94
N ASN A 116 -15.17 7.62 5.60
CA ASN A 116 -16.43 7.37 6.30
C ASN A 116 -16.16 7.11 7.80
N PRO A 117 -16.76 7.90 8.72
CA PRO A 117 -16.49 7.81 10.15
C PRO A 117 -16.75 6.44 10.79
N SER A 118 -17.63 5.61 10.22
CA SER A 118 -17.96 4.31 10.80
C SER A 118 -17.06 3.17 10.35
N ILE A 119 -16.40 3.29 9.19
CA ILE A 119 -15.72 2.14 8.55
C ILE A 119 -14.30 2.43 8.05
N ASP A 120 -13.95 3.67 7.73
CA ASP A 120 -12.65 4.02 7.11
C ASP A 120 -11.91 5.11 7.87
N ARG A 121 -12.06 5.17 9.20
CA ARG A 121 -11.27 6.04 10.08
C ARG A 121 -10.59 5.24 11.21
N PRO A 122 -9.37 5.62 11.66
CA PRO A 122 -8.65 6.83 11.25
C PRO A 122 -8.00 6.74 9.86
N LEU A 123 -8.03 7.85 9.12
CA LEU A 123 -7.51 7.99 7.74
C LEU A 123 -6.70 9.27 7.56
N PHE A 124 -5.48 9.14 7.05
CA PHE A 124 -4.69 10.29 6.57
C PHE A 124 -4.72 10.37 5.05
N VAL A 125 -5.00 11.55 4.50
CA VAL A 125 -5.03 11.74 3.05
C VAL A 125 -3.73 12.37 2.59
N GLN A 126 -2.98 11.67 1.73
CA GLN A 126 -1.65 12.07 1.30
C GLN A 126 -1.67 12.78 -0.06
N PHE A 127 -0.95 13.91 -0.14
CA PHE A 127 -0.70 14.61 -1.39
C PHE A 127 0.78 14.68 -1.74
N CYS A 128 1.07 14.79 -3.03
CA CYS A 128 2.27 15.45 -3.51
C CYS A 128 1.93 16.87 -4.00
N ALA A 129 2.79 17.82 -3.65
CA ALA A 129 2.62 19.23 -3.99
C ALA A 129 3.98 19.93 -4.05
N ASN A 130 4.03 21.05 -4.75
CA ASN A 130 5.17 21.97 -4.80
C ASN A 130 4.73 23.44 -4.90
N ASN A 131 3.44 23.71 -4.67
CA ASN A 131 2.85 25.03 -4.60
C ASN A 131 1.88 25.05 -3.40
N SER A 132 2.00 26.06 -2.53
CA SER A 132 1.22 26.16 -1.28
C SER A 132 -0.28 26.31 -1.52
N ASP A 133 -0.65 27.06 -2.55
CA ASP A 133 -2.04 27.42 -2.81
C ASP A 133 -2.77 26.22 -3.43
N ASP A 134 -2.11 25.52 -4.37
CA ASP A 134 -2.60 24.26 -4.91
C ASP A 134 -2.77 23.21 -3.81
N PHE A 135 -1.82 23.15 -2.88
CA PHE A 135 -1.86 22.20 -1.78
C PHE A 135 -3.01 22.50 -0.81
N LEU A 136 -3.15 23.77 -0.41
CA LEU A 136 -4.19 24.18 0.52
C LEU A 136 -5.59 23.94 -0.04
N GLU A 137 -5.84 24.34 -1.29
CA GLU A 137 -7.14 24.17 -1.92
C GLU A 137 -7.48 22.69 -2.15
N ALA A 138 -6.50 21.87 -2.55
CA ALA A 138 -6.71 20.42 -2.64
C ALA A 138 -7.01 19.81 -1.26
N ALA A 139 -6.33 20.26 -0.21
CA ALA A 139 -6.52 19.77 1.14
C ALA A 139 -7.89 20.15 1.73
N ARG A 140 -8.41 21.34 1.41
CA ARG A 140 -9.76 21.78 1.83
C ARG A 140 -10.87 20.83 1.36
N HIS A 141 -10.70 20.19 0.20
CA HIS A 141 -11.67 19.20 -0.30
C HIS A 141 -11.72 17.91 0.52
N VAL A 142 -10.66 17.55 1.25
CA VAL A 142 -10.57 16.27 1.98
C VAL A 142 -10.60 16.44 3.49
N ALA A 143 -10.26 17.63 4.00
CA ALA A 143 -10.16 17.92 5.44
C ALA A 143 -11.39 17.51 6.27
N PRO A 144 -12.66 17.67 5.80
CA PRO A 144 -13.82 17.20 6.56
C PRO A 144 -13.91 15.68 6.71
N TYR A 145 -13.23 14.94 5.82
CA TYR A 145 -13.37 13.50 5.65
C TYR A 145 -12.08 12.75 6.02
N CYS A 146 -11.14 13.38 6.71
CA CYS A 146 -9.91 12.72 7.17
C CYS A 146 -9.48 13.21 8.55
N ASP A 147 -8.56 12.47 9.17
CA ASP A 147 -7.99 12.81 10.47
C ASP A 147 -6.76 13.72 10.35
N ALA A 148 -6.03 13.61 9.25
CA ALA A 148 -4.95 14.52 8.89
C ALA A 148 -4.70 14.56 7.38
N VAL A 149 -4.07 15.65 6.93
CA VAL A 149 -3.52 15.77 5.58
C VAL A 149 -2.01 15.56 5.62
N ASP A 150 -1.49 14.67 4.79
CA ASP A 150 -0.06 14.31 4.78
C ASP A 150 0.64 14.84 3.52
N LEU A 151 1.84 15.41 3.70
CA LEU A 151 2.73 15.78 2.59
C LEU A 151 3.71 14.65 2.28
N ASN A 152 3.68 14.16 1.04
CA ASN A 152 4.66 13.22 0.53
C ASN A 152 5.98 13.93 0.20
N LEU A 153 7.02 13.59 0.96
CA LEU A 153 8.43 14.00 0.75
C LEU A 153 9.33 12.79 0.48
N GLY A 154 8.74 11.64 0.12
CA GLY A 154 9.44 10.35 0.07
C GLY A 154 9.43 9.65 -1.29
N CYS A 155 8.53 10.02 -2.21
CA CYS A 155 8.39 9.34 -3.50
C CYS A 155 9.62 9.58 -4.40
N PRO A 156 10.40 8.55 -4.76
CA PRO A 156 11.61 8.71 -5.55
C PRO A 156 11.38 8.44 -7.04
N GLN A 157 10.12 8.28 -7.47
CA GLN A 157 9.77 7.85 -8.83
C GLN A 157 10.10 8.90 -9.89
N GLY A 158 10.33 8.47 -11.13
CA GLY A 158 10.68 9.37 -12.23
C GLY A 158 9.61 10.45 -12.50
N ILE A 159 8.34 10.15 -12.24
CA ILE A 159 7.26 11.13 -12.36
C ILE A 159 7.36 12.23 -11.29
N ALA A 160 7.77 11.88 -10.06
CA ALA A 160 8.04 12.84 -8.99
C ALA A 160 9.23 13.73 -9.31
N LYS A 161 10.27 13.18 -9.95
CA LYS A 161 11.39 13.97 -10.47
C LYS A 161 10.92 15.02 -11.49
N ARG A 162 10.12 14.60 -12.47
CA ARG A 162 9.64 15.49 -13.54
C ARG A 162 8.68 16.55 -13.01
N GLY A 163 7.83 16.20 -12.04
CA GLY A 163 6.90 17.12 -11.42
C GLY A 163 7.47 17.94 -10.26
N HIS A 164 8.75 17.73 -9.91
CA HIS A 164 9.42 18.36 -8.77
C HIS A 164 8.60 18.29 -7.48
N TYR A 165 8.32 17.06 -7.03
CA TYR A 165 7.65 16.77 -5.75
C TYR A 165 8.24 15.50 -5.12
N GLY A 166 7.74 15.08 -3.96
CA GLY A 166 8.25 13.87 -3.28
C GLY A 166 9.67 14.08 -2.76
N SER A 167 10.55 13.08 -2.90
CA SER A 167 11.94 13.21 -2.42
C SER A 167 12.82 14.11 -3.28
N PHE A 168 12.27 14.77 -4.30
CA PHE A 168 12.96 15.80 -5.09
C PHE A 168 12.74 17.21 -4.54
N LEU A 169 12.01 17.34 -3.43
CA LEU A 169 11.93 18.57 -2.64
C LEU A 169 12.92 18.61 -1.49
N GLN A 170 13.60 17.49 -1.17
CA GLN A 170 14.42 17.37 0.04
C GLN A 170 15.60 18.36 0.09
N GLU A 171 15.95 18.98 -1.03
CA GLU A 171 16.94 20.05 -1.14
C GLU A 171 16.36 21.47 -0.96
N ASP A 172 15.04 21.65 -1.04
CA ASP A 172 14.34 22.95 -0.93
C ASP A 172 13.52 23.03 0.37
N TRP A 173 14.23 23.30 1.47
CA TRP A 173 13.65 23.31 2.81
C TRP A 173 12.70 24.48 3.03
N GLU A 174 12.92 25.62 2.37
CA GLU A 174 12.05 26.79 2.45
C GLU A 174 10.69 26.49 1.83
N LEU A 175 10.66 25.85 0.66
CA LEU A 175 9.41 25.42 0.04
C LEU A 175 8.68 24.40 0.90
N ILE A 176 9.36 23.41 1.46
CA ILE A 176 8.73 22.42 2.36
C ILE A 176 8.14 23.09 3.59
N TYR A 177 8.88 24.00 4.23
CA TYR A 177 8.40 24.78 5.36
C TYR A 177 7.12 25.53 4.96
N LYS A 178 7.14 26.24 3.83
CA LYS A 178 5.99 26.99 3.33
C LYS A 178 4.78 26.09 3.09
N LEU A 179 4.95 24.92 2.46
CA LEU A 179 3.88 23.96 2.19
C LEU A 179 3.22 23.47 3.50
N VAL A 180 4.03 23.01 4.46
CA VAL A 180 3.51 22.47 5.74
C VAL A 180 2.89 23.59 6.59
N ASN A 181 3.57 24.73 6.71
CA ASN A 181 3.12 25.85 7.54
C ASN A 181 1.83 26.48 7.02
N THR A 182 1.65 26.57 5.69
CA THR A 182 0.39 27.07 5.11
C THR A 182 -0.79 26.21 5.56
N LEU A 183 -0.72 24.89 5.37
CA LEU A 183 -1.81 24.00 5.78
C LEU A 183 -1.96 23.93 7.30
N HIS A 184 -0.85 24.01 8.05
CA HIS A 184 -0.90 24.01 9.51
C HIS A 184 -1.77 25.15 10.05
N ASN A 185 -1.61 26.34 9.49
CA ASN A 185 -2.35 27.54 9.92
C ASN A 185 -3.79 27.57 9.38
N GLU A 186 -4.01 27.06 8.16
CA GLU A 186 -5.27 27.27 7.43
C GLU A 186 -6.26 26.10 7.52
N LEU A 187 -5.82 24.88 7.87
CA LEU A 187 -6.70 23.71 7.98
C LEU A 187 -7.16 23.48 9.42
N SER A 188 -8.40 23.02 9.56
CA SER A 188 -8.97 22.55 10.83
C SER A 188 -8.37 21.21 11.29
N VAL A 189 -7.88 20.40 10.37
CA VAL A 189 -7.21 19.11 10.66
C VAL A 189 -5.68 19.24 10.70
N PRO A 190 -4.99 18.42 11.50
CA PRO A 190 -3.53 18.38 11.53
C PRO A 190 -2.88 18.07 10.18
N VAL A 191 -1.64 18.53 10.05
CA VAL A 191 -0.77 18.22 8.90
C VAL A 191 0.32 17.26 9.36
N THR A 192 0.64 16.27 8.55
CA THR A 192 1.74 15.32 8.78
C THR A 192 2.66 15.28 7.58
N ALA A 193 3.83 14.66 7.71
CA ALA A 193 4.73 14.49 6.58
C ALA A 193 5.43 13.13 6.61
N LYS A 194 5.52 12.51 5.42
CA LYS A 194 6.26 11.26 5.21
C LYS A 194 7.50 11.50 4.34
N PHE A 195 8.68 11.19 4.86
CA PHE A 195 9.95 11.43 4.17
C PHE A 195 10.91 10.22 4.24
N ARG A 196 12.07 10.36 3.58
CA ARG A 196 13.17 9.39 3.51
C ARG A 196 14.38 9.91 4.27
N ILE A 197 15.23 9.01 4.76
CA ILE A 197 16.50 9.41 5.38
C ILE A 197 17.40 10.16 4.38
N LEU A 198 18.21 11.08 4.89
CA LEU A 198 19.20 11.84 4.12
C LEU A 198 20.59 11.18 4.23
N GLU A 199 21.64 11.89 3.83
CA GLU A 199 23.00 11.34 3.75
C GLU A 199 23.56 10.94 5.12
N THR A 200 23.19 11.66 6.19
CA THR A 200 23.63 11.42 7.57
C THR A 200 22.46 11.48 8.54
N LYS A 201 22.66 10.91 9.74
CA LYS A 201 21.66 10.93 10.82
C LYS A 201 21.40 12.35 11.31
N GLU A 202 22.46 13.15 11.43
CA GLU A 202 22.43 14.56 11.84
C GLU A 202 21.60 15.39 10.88
N LYS A 203 21.86 15.28 9.57
CA LYS A 203 21.11 16.01 8.55
C LYS A 203 19.65 15.56 8.47
N THR A 204 19.40 14.26 8.67
CA THR A 204 18.03 13.73 8.79
C THR A 204 17.29 14.31 10.00
N LEU A 205 17.98 14.47 11.14
CA LEU A 205 17.44 15.10 12.34
C LEU A 205 17.15 16.58 12.13
N GLU A 206 18.06 17.34 11.51
CA GLU A 206 17.83 18.75 11.16
C GLU A 206 16.62 18.92 10.24
N TYR A 207 16.51 18.06 9.22
CA TYR A 207 15.38 18.04 8.30
C TYR A 207 14.06 17.73 9.03
N ALA A 208 14.06 16.75 9.94
CA ALA A 208 12.90 16.44 10.77
C ALA A 208 12.50 17.62 11.67
N LYS A 209 13.46 18.31 12.29
CA LYS A 209 13.23 19.50 13.11
C LYS A 209 12.61 20.64 12.29
N MET A 210 13.06 20.84 11.05
CA MET A 210 12.47 21.83 10.14
C MET A 210 11.01 21.51 9.79
N ILE A 211 10.71 20.25 9.48
CA ILE A 211 9.33 19.80 9.19
C ILE A 211 8.42 20.00 10.41
N LEU A 212 8.91 19.67 11.61
CA LEU A 212 8.18 19.85 12.86
C LEU A 212 7.97 21.33 13.19
N SER A 213 8.99 22.19 12.98
CA SER A 213 8.87 23.64 13.22
C SER A 213 7.95 24.33 12.21
N ALA A 214 7.73 23.73 11.04
CA ALA A 214 6.70 24.15 10.08
C ALA A 214 5.27 23.78 10.51
N GLY A 215 5.10 23.00 11.59
CA GLY A 215 3.79 22.66 12.15
C GLY A 215 3.29 21.24 11.83
N ALA A 216 4.15 20.35 11.29
CA ALA A 216 3.79 18.94 11.18
C ALA A 216 3.54 18.33 12.57
N SER A 217 2.38 17.71 12.76
CA SER A 217 2.00 17.06 14.02
C SER A 217 2.64 15.69 14.20
N ILE A 218 2.85 14.98 13.10
CA ILE A 218 3.45 13.64 13.08
C ILE A 218 4.41 13.55 11.90
N ILE A 219 5.55 12.90 12.13
CA ILE A 219 6.50 12.58 11.07
C ILE A 219 6.57 11.07 10.83
N THR A 220 6.59 10.66 9.57
CA THR A 220 6.81 9.27 9.16
C THR A 220 8.13 9.15 8.43
N LEU A 221 9.04 8.29 8.92
CA LEU A 221 10.36 8.11 8.34
C LEU A 221 10.50 6.76 7.67
N HIS A 222 10.78 6.76 6.36
CA HIS A 222 11.24 5.59 5.64
C HIS A 222 12.77 5.48 5.75
N GLY A 223 13.28 4.38 6.32
CA GLY A 223 14.72 4.14 6.55
C GLY A 223 15.58 3.96 5.28
N ARG A 224 15.13 4.42 4.10
CA ARG A 224 15.91 4.34 2.85
C ARG A 224 16.12 5.72 2.27
N ARG A 225 17.29 5.94 1.67
CA ARG A 225 17.58 7.14 0.87
C ARG A 225 16.77 7.15 -0.43
N ARG A 226 16.71 8.29 -1.11
CA ARG A 226 15.99 8.45 -2.39
C ARG A 226 16.51 7.51 -3.49
N GLU A 227 17.82 7.26 -3.50
CA GLU A 227 18.53 6.48 -4.51
C GLU A 227 18.28 4.97 -4.36
N GLN A 228 17.88 4.55 -3.16
CA GLN A 228 17.51 3.19 -2.81
C GLN A 228 16.09 2.86 -3.31
N LYS A 229 16.00 2.58 -4.62
CA LYS A 229 14.77 2.19 -5.33
C LYS A 229 15.06 1.18 -6.45
N GLY A 230 14.02 0.46 -6.89
CA GLY A 230 14.11 -0.49 -8.00
C GLY A 230 15.02 -1.66 -7.67
N HIS A 231 16.10 -1.83 -8.45
CA HIS A 231 17.11 -2.86 -8.15
C HIS A 231 18.08 -2.45 -7.03
N ASN A 232 18.09 -1.17 -6.65
CA ASN A 232 18.97 -0.63 -5.61
C ASN A 232 18.26 -0.49 -4.26
N THR A 233 17.06 -1.05 -4.08
CA THR A 233 16.22 -0.75 -2.91
C THR A 233 16.92 -1.08 -1.58
N GLY A 234 17.63 -2.20 -1.49
CA GLY A 234 18.40 -2.56 -0.30
C GLY A 234 17.61 -2.50 1.01
N VAL A 235 18.33 -2.51 2.13
CA VAL A 235 17.75 -2.56 3.48
C VAL A 235 17.42 -1.15 3.96
N ALA A 236 16.30 -1.03 4.68
CA ALA A 236 15.93 0.18 5.42
C ALA A 236 16.70 0.21 6.73
N ASP A 237 17.42 1.31 6.97
CA ASP A 237 18.21 1.53 8.16
C ASP A 237 17.34 2.13 9.27
N TRP A 238 16.86 1.27 10.16
CA TRP A 238 16.09 1.65 11.35
C TRP A 238 16.89 2.46 12.36
N SER A 239 18.23 2.44 12.31
CA SER A 239 19.07 3.19 13.24
C SER A 239 18.97 4.71 13.07
N TYR A 240 18.51 5.19 11.90
CA TYR A 240 18.16 6.60 11.69
C TYR A 240 16.89 6.98 12.44
N ILE A 241 15.90 6.10 12.46
CA ILE A 241 14.63 6.32 13.17
C ILE A 241 14.88 6.35 14.68
N ARG A 242 15.68 5.39 15.19
CA ARG A 242 16.16 5.37 16.57
C ARG A 242 16.88 6.68 16.94
N TYR A 243 17.81 7.12 16.10
CA TYR A 243 18.54 8.36 16.31
C TYR A 243 17.61 9.59 16.39
N LEU A 244 16.58 9.68 15.54
CA LEU A 244 15.58 10.73 15.63
C LEU A 244 14.81 10.67 16.96
N ARG A 245 14.38 9.46 17.37
CA ARG A 245 13.67 9.27 18.64
C ARG A 245 14.52 9.69 19.85
N ASP A 246 15.82 9.43 19.83
CA ASP A 246 16.76 9.83 20.90
C ASP A 246 17.02 11.33 20.98
N ASN A 247 16.88 12.05 19.87
CA ASN A 247 17.31 13.45 19.75
C ASN A 247 16.16 14.46 19.52
N LEU A 248 14.92 13.99 19.46
CA LEU A 248 13.70 14.81 19.40
C LEU A 248 12.99 14.80 20.76
N PRO A 249 12.17 15.82 21.08
CA PRO A 249 11.38 15.83 22.30
C PRO A 249 10.55 14.54 22.44
N PRO A 250 10.43 13.95 23.65
CA PRO A 250 9.71 12.69 23.86
C PRO A 250 8.28 12.68 23.33
N GLU A 251 7.60 13.83 23.42
CA GLU A 251 6.23 14.02 22.93
C GLU A 251 6.09 13.94 21.40
N THR A 252 7.16 14.13 20.64
CA THR A 252 7.15 14.07 19.16
C THR A 252 6.66 12.72 18.68
N VAL A 253 5.68 12.67 17.79
CA VAL A 253 5.16 11.40 17.24
C VAL A 253 5.96 11.01 16.00
N ILE A 254 6.52 9.80 16.00
CA ILE A 254 7.29 9.23 14.90
C ILE A 254 6.67 7.90 14.48
N PHE A 255 6.41 7.77 13.19
CA PHE A 255 6.02 6.51 12.57
C PHE A 255 7.21 5.90 11.82
N ALA A 256 7.53 4.63 12.12
CA ALA A 256 8.60 3.90 11.47
C ALA A 256 8.12 3.23 10.18
N ASN A 257 8.92 3.28 9.11
CA ASN A 257 8.59 2.63 7.85
C ASN A 257 9.82 2.03 7.16
N GLY A 258 9.61 0.91 6.47
CA GLY A 258 10.60 0.21 5.65
C GLY A 258 10.91 -1.17 6.23
N ASN A 259 10.90 -2.19 5.37
CA ASN A 259 11.23 -3.57 5.74
C ASN A 259 10.33 -4.30 6.75
N ASN A 260 9.09 -3.84 6.90
CA ASN A 260 8.07 -4.54 7.68
C ASN A 260 7.28 -5.50 6.76
N LEU A 261 7.77 -6.73 6.60
CA LEU A 261 7.29 -7.69 5.59
C LEU A 261 6.41 -8.79 6.16
N ASN A 262 6.55 -9.09 7.45
CA ASN A 262 5.77 -10.11 8.16
C ASN A 262 5.33 -9.56 9.54
N HIS A 263 4.34 -10.20 10.18
CA HIS A 263 3.79 -9.77 11.47
C HIS A 263 4.89 -9.59 12.54
N GLY A 264 5.84 -10.53 12.61
CA GLY A 264 6.96 -10.47 13.55
C GLY A 264 7.90 -9.28 13.36
N ASP A 265 7.97 -8.68 12.15
CA ASP A 265 8.78 -7.49 11.91
C ASP A 265 8.22 -6.25 12.61
N LEU A 266 6.91 -6.20 12.83
CA LEU A 266 6.23 -5.03 13.36
C LEU A 266 6.73 -4.70 14.76
N GLU A 267 6.78 -5.70 15.64
CA GLU A 267 7.28 -5.53 17.01
C GLU A 267 8.79 -5.27 17.02
N ARG A 268 9.57 -6.02 16.22
CA ARG A 268 11.01 -5.80 16.09
C ARG A 268 11.34 -4.37 15.65
N CYS A 269 10.59 -3.83 14.70
CA CYS A 269 10.76 -2.48 14.21
C CYS A 269 10.48 -1.46 15.32
N LEU A 270 9.39 -1.62 16.05
CA LEU A 270 9.04 -0.73 17.15
C LEU A 270 10.07 -0.78 18.28
N GLU A 271 10.52 -1.97 18.65
CA GLU A 271 11.51 -2.17 19.70
C GLU A 271 12.88 -1.58 19.31
N ALA A 272 13.34 -1.82 18.08
CA ALA A 272 14.60 -1.28 17.57
C ALA A 272 14.60 0.24 17.40
N THR A 273 13.45 0.83 17.04
CA THR A 273 13.35 2.27 16.72
C THR A 273 12.85 3.13 17.87
N GLY A 274 12.08 2.56 18.80
CA GLY A 274 11.26 3.31 19.77
C GLY A 274 10.24 4.25 19.13
N ALA A 275 9.84 3.99 17.89
CA ALA A 275 8.77 4.73 17.23
C ALA A 275 7.41 4.44 17.89
N ASP A 276 6.45 5.35 17.69
CA ASP A 276 5.12 5.26 18.30
C ASP A 276 4.20 4.28 17.56
N ALA A 277 4.45 4.12 16.26
CA ALA A 277 3.69 3.23 15.38
C ALA A 277 4.56 2.76 14.22
N VAL A 278 4.14 1.67 13.60
CA VAL A 278 4.86 1.02 12.49
C VAL A 278 3.97 0.93 11.26
N MET A 279 4.56 1.34 10.13
CA MET A 279 3.91 1.38 8.83
C MET A 279 4.43 0.26 7.94
N SER A 280 3.52 -0.53 7.37
CA SER A 280 3.82 -1.51 6.32
C SER A 280 3.17 -1.12 4.99
N ALA A 281 3.93 -1.31 3.91
CA ALA A 281 3.48 -1.11 2.53
C ALA A 281 3.41 -2.46 1.82
N GLU A 282 4.53 -2.95 1.31
CA GLU A 282 4.59 -4.20 0.56
C GLU A 282 4.23 -5.44 1.39
N GLY A 283 4.55 -5.44 2.68
CA GLY A 283 4.14 -6.50 3.60
C GLY A 283 2.61 -6.60 3.63
N ASN A 284 1.92 -5.49 3.87
CA ASN A 284 0.45 -5.42 3.81
C ASN A 284 -0.12 -5.75 2.43
N LEU A 285 0.56 -5.38 1.34
CA LEU A 285 0.12 -5.73 -0.01
C LEU A 285 0.25 -7.23 -0.33
N SER A 286 1.21 -7.90 0.29
CA SER A 286 1.45 -9.33 0.10
C SER A 286 0.64 -10.19 1.08
N ASP A 287 0.38 -9.64 2.27
CA ASP A 287 -0.47 -10.19 3.31
C ASP A 287 -1.30 -9.07 3.97
N PRO A 288 -2.56 -8.85 3.55
CA PRO A 288 -3.41 -7.82 4.13
C PRO A 288 -3.73 -8.07 5.61
N ALA A 289 -3.51 -9.28 6.11
CA ALA A 289 -3.70 -9.63 7.50
C ALA A 289 -2.45 -9.39 8.38
N ILE A 290 -1.37 -8.80 7.83
CA ILE A 290 -0.08 -8.60 8.53
C ILE A 290 -0.20 -7.96 9.92
N PHE A 291 -1.20 -7.12 10.17
CA PHE A 291 -1.39 -6.46 11.46
C PHE A 291 -2.22 -7.29 12.46
N SER A 292 -2.93 -8.31 11.98
CA SER A 292 -3.73 -9.20 12.82
C SER A 292 -2.86 -10.31 13.41
N LYS A 293 -3.24 -10.78 14.61
CA LYS A 293 -2.67 -12.00 15.17
C LYS A 293 -3.25 -13.22 14.45
N PRO A 294 -2.52 -14.35 14.42
CA PRO A 294 -3.11 -15.61 14.01
C PRO A 294 -4.41 -15.87 14.81
N PRO A 295 -5.48 -16.36 14.15
CA PRO A 295 -6.69 -16.74 14.87
C PRO A 295 -6.38 -17.85 15.87
N PRO A 296 -7.23 -18.10 16.89
CA PRO A 296 -7.10 -19.26 17.76
C PRO A 296 -7.11 -20.58 16.99
N VAL A 297 -6.41 -21.61 17.50
CA VAL A 297 -6.49 -22.97 16.95
C VAL A 297 -7.93 -23.48 17.04
N GLY A 298 -8.42 -24.15 16.00
CA GLY A 298 -9.81 -24.59 15.90
C GLY A 298 -10.79 -23.53 15.36
N SER A 299 -10.33 -22.29 15.14
CA SER A 299 -11.14 -21.24 14.52
C SER A 299 -10.64 -20.91 13.12
N GLN A 300 -11.58 -20.60 12.21
CA GLN A 300 -11.28 -20.22 10.82
C GLN A 300 -10.39 -21.22 10.07
N GLU A 301 -10.52 -22.52 10.39
CA GLU A 301 -9.65 -23.57 9.86
C GLU A 301 -9.70 -23.66 8.32
N ARG A 302 -10.82 -23.25 7.72
CA ARG A 302 -11.00 -23.16 6.28
C ARG A 302 -10.23 -22.01 5.64
N GLU A 303 -9.94 -20.95 6.37
CA GLU A 303 -9.33 -19.70 5.86
C GLU A 303 -7.86 -19.55 6.27
N TYR A 304 -7.49 -20.01 7.47
CA TYR A 304 -6.16 -19.89 8.02
C TYR A 304 -5.43 -21.24 8.01
N TRP A 305 -4.40 -21.34 7.19
CA TRP A 305 -3.57 -22.55 7.09
C TRP A 305 -2.53 -22.60 8.21
N ARG A 306 -2.29 -23.80 8.74
CA ARG A 306 -1.27 -24.08 9.75
C ARG A 306 -0.41 -25.24 9.29
N GLY A 307 0.89 -25.00 9.19
CA GLY A 307 1.90 -25.98 8.84
C GLY A 307 2.28 -26.88 10.02
N ARG A 308 2.96 -27.99 9.71
CA ARG A 308 3.50 -28.93 10.71
C ARG A 308 4.76 -28.36 11.38
N ASP A 309 5.45 -27.45 10.68
CA ASP A 309 6.56 -26.64 11.18
C ASP A 309 6.17 -25.52 12.17
N GLY A 310 4.87 -25.39 12.50
CA GLY A 310 4.35 -24.37 13.41
C GLY A 310 4.15 -22.99 12.76
N LYS A 311 4.48 -22.82 11.49
CA LYS A 311 4.16 -21.62 10.72
C LYS A 311 2.70 -21.66 10.28
N GLY A 312 2.18 -20.51 9.88
CA GLY A 312 0.83 -20.41 9.35
C GLY A 312 0.63 -19.12 8.58
N GLY A 313 -0.56 -18.97 8.01
CA GLY A 313 -0.97 -17.76 7.32
C GLY A 313 -2.34 -17.91 6.67
N TRP A 314 -2.88 -16.78 6.25
CA TRP A 314 -4.16 -16.73 5.56
C TRP A 314 -4.04 -17.27 4.13
N ARG A 315 -4.97 -18.14 3.75
CA ARG A 315 -5.06 -18.67 2.40
C ARG A 315 -5.46 -17.57 1.42
N ILE A 316 -4.87 -17.61 0.24
CA ILE A 316 -5.09 -16.63 -0.82
C ILE A 316 -6.56 -16.62 -1.28
N ASP A 317 -7.23 -17.77 -1.38
CA ASP A 317 -8.65 -17.85 -1.75
C ASP A 317 -9.58 -17.21 -0.71
N ALA A 318 -9.29 -17.39 0.58
CA ALA A 318 -10.03 -16.73 1.65
C ALA A 318 -9.92 -15.20 1.57
N ILE A 319 -8.71 -14.69 1.35
CA ILE A 319 -8.47 -13.25 1.19
C ILE A 319 -9.14 -12.71 -0.07
N PHE A 320 -9.06 -13.46 -1.18
CA PHE A 320 -9.69 -13.07 -2.43
C PHE A 320 -11.23 -13.02 -2.29
N ARG A 321 -11.87 -14.04 -1.68
CA ARG A 321 -13.30 -14.00 -1.34
C ARG A 321 -13.66 -12.73 -0.57
N ARG A 322 -12.96 -12.49 0.53
CA ARG A 322 -13.22 -11.34 1.41
C ARG A 322 -13.07 -10.01 0.69
N TYR A 323 -12.07 -9.89 -0.19
CA TYR A 323 -11.90 -8.70 -1.02
C TYR A 323 -13.09 -8.50 -1.98
N LEU A 324 -13.57 -9.57 -2.63
CA LEU A 324 -14.76 -9.48 -3.49
C LEU A 324 -16.01 -9.13 -2.68
N ASP A 325 -16.18 -9.70 -1.49
CA ASP A 325 -17.32 -9.43 -0.62
C ASP A 325 -17.38 -7.94 -0.23
N ILE A 326 -16.23 -7.34 0.11
CA ILE A 326 -16.12 -5.89 0.35
C ILE A 326 -16.54 -5.09 -0.90
N ILE A 327 -16.14 -5.53 -2.09
CA ILE A 327 -16.53 -4.87 -3.34
C ILE A 327 -18.05 -4.97 -3.55
N TYR A 328 -18.66 -6.14 -3.37
CA TYR A 328 -20.12 -6.27 -3.48
C TYR A 328 -20.85 -5.41 -2.46
N GLU A 329 -20.50 -5.56 -1.19
CA GLU A 329 -21.23 -4.94 -0.08
C GLU A 329 -21.11 -3.42 -0.08
N TYR A 330 -19.89 -2.88 -0.16
CA TYR A 330 -19.66 -1.45 0.04
C TYR A 330 -19.60 -0.67 -1.27
N VAL A 331 -18.93 -1.22 -2.28
CA VAL A 331 -18.65 -0.48 -3.52
C VAL A 331 -19.79 -0.60 -4.53
N LEU A 332 -20.34 -1.80 -4.69
CA LEU A 332 -21.46 -2.07 -5.60
C LEU A 332 -22.82 -1.97 -4.91
N GLU A 333 -22.86 -2.07 -3.57
CA GLU A 333 -24.08 -2.11 -2.76
C GLU A 333 -25.02 -3.25 -3.21
N GLN A 334 -24.44 -4.41 -3.49
CA GLN A 334 -25.11 -5.62 -3.95
C GLN A 334 -24.95 -6.74 -2.92
N PRO A 335 -25.92 -7.67 -2.84
CA PRO A 335 -25.77 -8.87 -2.01
C PRO A 335 -24.52 -9.65 -2.42
N VAL A 336 -23.78 -10.12 -1.42
CA VAL A 336 -22.66 -11.04 -1.63
C VAL A 336 -23.19 -12.36 -2.21
N PRO A 337 -22.60 -12.88 -3.31
CA PRO A 337 -23.01 -14.17 -3.86
C PRO A 337 -22.81 -15.32 -2.86
N GLU A 338 -23.75 -16.25 -2.80
CA GLU A 338 -23.57 -17.49 -2.04
C GLU A 338 -22.46 -18.36 -2.68
N ARG A 339 -21.51 -18.81 -1.86
CA ARG A 339 -20.40 -19.67 -2.30
C ARG A 339 -20.34 -20.91 -1.42
N LYS A 340 -19.89 -22.04 -1.99
CA LYS A 340 -19.60 -23.25 -1.20
C LYS A 340 -18.51 -22.95 -0.16
N PRO A 341 -18.49 -23.63 0.99
CA PRO A 341 -17.39 -23.54 1.95
C PRO A 341 -16.03 -23.78 1.26
N LEU A 342 -14.99 -23.06 1.68
CA LEU A 342 -13.63 -23.32 1.20
C LEU A 342 -13.23 -24.76 1.53
N PHE A 343 -12.62 -25.45 0.56
CA PHE A 343 -12.22 -26.85 0.69
C PHE A 343 -11.29 -27.09 1.88
N LEU A 344 -11.56 -28.16 2.63
CA LEU A 344 -10.64 -28.77 3.59
C LEU A 344 -10.38 -30.24 3.22
N PRO A 345 -9.15 -30.74 3.44
CA PRO A 345 -8.85 -32.16 3.25
C PRO A 345 -9.71 -33.09 4.13
N SER A 346 -10.18 -32.61 5.29
CA SER A 346 -11.06 -33.33 6.19
C SER A 346 -12.54 -33.35 5.77
N ASP A 347 -12.91 -32.64 4.69
CA ASP A 347 -14.27 -32.67 4.18
C ASP A 347 -14.64 -34.08 3.72
N PRO A 348 -15.91 -34.51 3.92
CA PRO A 348 -16.37 -35.80 3.40
C PRO A 348 -16.08 -35.88 1.90
N VAL A 349 -15.55 -37.01 1.45
CA VAL A 349 -15.41 -37.30 0.03
C VAL A 349 -16.81 -37.37 -0.56
N GLY A 350 -17.33 -36.25 -1.06
CA GLY A 350 -18.55 -36.23 -1.83
C GLY A 350 -18.33 -37.03 -3.11
N GLU A 351 -19.33 -37.81 -3.52
CA GLU A 351 -19.40 -38.33 -4.88
C GLU A 351 -19.31 -37.13 -5.83
N GLU A 352 -18.16 -36.95 -6.48
CA GLU A 352 -18.12 -36.04 -7.62
C GLU A 352 -19.15 -36.57 -8.61
N PRO A 353 -20.14 -35.77 -9.05
CA PRO A 353 -21.04 -36.24 -10.09
C PRO A 353 -20.17 -36.65 -11.27
N GLU A 354 -20.30 -37.91 -11.69
CA GLU A 354 -19.73 -38.39 -12.93
C GLU A 354 -19.99 -37.32 -13.97
N THR A 355 -18.92 -36.73 -14.48
CA THR A 355 -19.03 -35.97 -15.72
C THR A 355 -19.44 -36.99 -16.77
N THR A 356 -20.75 -37.13 -16.99
CA THR A 356 -21.26 -37.74 -18.19
C THR A 356 -20.61 -36.99 -19.34
N ARG A 357 -19.62 -37.63 -19.95
CA ARG A 357 -19.17 -37.33 -21.30
C ARG A 357 -20.38 -37.52 -22.20
N THR A 358 -21.19 -36.48 -22.36
CA THR A 358 -21.95 -36.32 -23.59
C THR A 358 -20.96 -35.85 -24.64
N ASP A 359 -20.28 -36.81 -25.26
CA ASP A 359 -19.69 -36.65 -26.58
C ASP A 359 -20.83 -36.33 -27.54
N GLN A 360 -21.16 -35.05 -27.70
CA GLN A 360 -21.75 -34.55 -28.94
C GLN A 360 -20.61 -33.91 -29.74
N ALA A 361 -19.96 -34.78 -30.50
CA ALA A 361 -19.14 -34.38 -31.63
C ALA A 361 -20.05 -33.67 -32.66
N ASN A 362 -20.07 -32.34 -32.63
CA ASN A 362 -20.27 -31.57 -33.85
C ASN A 362 -18.88 -31.18 -34.35
N GLY A 363 -18.43 -31.89 -35.38
CA GLY A 363 -17.20 -31.58 -36.08
C GLY A 363 -17.34 -30.26 -36.84
N GLU A 364 -16.49 -29.31 -36.51
CA GLU A 364 -16.02 -28.31 -37.46
C GLU A 364 -14.49 -28.40 -37.45
N GLU A 365 -13.94 -28.91 -38.55
CA GLU A 365 -12.51 -28.95 -38.84
C GLU A 365 -11.93 -27.53 -38.84
N ILE A 366 -10.93 -27.27 -38.00
CA ILE A 366 -10.15 -26.03 -38.06
C ILE A 366 -8.97 -26.28 -39.00
N GLU A 367 -9.13 -25.82 -40.24
CA GLU A 367 -8.06 -25.77 -41.24
C GLU A 367 -7.07 -24.64 -40.90
N GLU A 368 -5.80 -24.97 -40.68
CA GLU A 368 -4.72 -24.00 -40.50
C GLU A 368 -4.47 -23.22 -41.80
N GLY A 369 -4.80 -21.92 -41.79
CA GLY A 369 -4.46 -20.98 -42.86
C GLY A 369 -3.93 -19.64 -42.33
N PRO A 370 -3.05 -18.94 -43.07
CA PRO A 370 -2.36 -17.74 -42.59
C PRO A 370 -3.31 -16.53 -42.42
N PRO A 371 -2.97 -15.54 -41.58
CA PRO A 371 -3.94 -14.63 -40.97
C PRO A 371 -4.54 -13.66 -42.00
N LYS A 372 -5.86 -13.74 -42.22
CA LYS A 372 -6.60 -12.77 -43.05
C LYS A 372 -7.18 -11.62 -42.20
N LYS A 373 -6.70 -10.42 -42.52
CA LYS A 373 -7.22 -9.05 -42.32
C LYS A 373 -8.20 -8.77 -41.17
N LYS A 374 -7.73 -7.91 -40.25
CA LYS A 374 -8.44 -7.14 -39.22
C LYS A 374 -9.92 -6.84 -39.54
N GLN A 375 -10.83 -7.60 -38.94
CA GLN A 375 -12.20 -7.16 -38.72
C GLN A 375 -12.20 -6.11 -37.60
N LYS A 376 -12.79 -4.95 -37.91
CA LYS A 376 -12.91 -3.80 -37.02
C LYS A 376 -13.92 -4.15 -35.92
N ARG A 377 -13.41 -4.64 -34.79
CA ARG A 377 -14.20 -4.92 -33.59
C ARG A 377 -14.82 -3.61 -33.11
N ASP A 378 -16.15 -3.57 -33.03
CA ASP A 378 -16.88 -2.41 -32.55
C ASP A 378 -16.40 -2.06 -31.14
N LYS A 379 -15.83 -0.86 -30.99
CA LYS A 379 -15.46 -0.32 -29.68
C LYS A 379 -16.74 0.17 -29.02
N THR A 380 -17.51 -0.72 -28.41
CA THR A 380 -18.32 -0.31 -27.26
C THR A 380 -17.33 0.26 -26.25
N LYS A 381 -17.34 1.59 -26.10
CA LYS A 381 -16.57 2.29 -25.06
C LYS A 381 -17.00 1.67 -23.73
N SER A 382 -16.18 0.76 -23.21
CA SER A 382 -16.29 0.32 -21.81
C SER A 382 -16.30 1.59 -20.98
N LYS A 383 -17.45 1.93 -20.38
CA LYS A 383 -17.53 3.04 -19.42
C LYS A 383 -16.46 2.74 -18.36
N ARG A 384 -15.59 3.71 -18.08
CA ARG A 384 -14.60 3.54 -17.01
C ARG A 384 -15.34 3.16 -15.72
N PRO A 385 -14.77 2.28 -14.89
CA PRO A 385 -15.41 1.88 -13.65
C PRO A 385 -15.75 3.11 -12.80
N ASN A 386 -16.95 3.14 -12.25
CA ASN A 386 -17.48 4.28 -11.49
C ASN A 386 -16.89 4.39 -10.06
N SER A 387 -15.81 3.66 -9.72
CA SER A 387 -15.16 3.70 -8.41
C SER A 387 -13.64 3.46 -8.49
N PRO A 388 -12.82 4.17 -7.68
CA PRO A 388 -11.39 3.93 -7.55
C PRO A 388 -11.09 2.46 -7.22
N SER A 389 -11.86 1.88 -6.29
CA SER A 389 -11.66 0.51 -5.80
C SER A 389 -11.88 -0.54 -6.89
N LEU A 390 -12.79 -0.30 -7.84
CA LEU A 390 -13.01 -1.19 -8.98
C LEU A 390 -11.87 -1.11 -10.00
N GLY A 391 -11.25 0.07 -10.16
CA GLY A 391 -10.16 0.34 -11.10
C GLY A 391 -8.91 -0.49 -10.84
N VAL A 392 -8.63 -0.80 -9.58
CA VAL A 392 -7.37 -1.39 -9.11
C VAL A 392 -7.46 -2.88 -8.77
N MET A 393 -8.66 -3.48 -8.80
CA MET A 393 -8.89 -4.87 -8.41
C MET A 393 -7.92 -5.86 -9.08
N GLN A 394 -7.73 -5.74 -10.40
CA GLN A 394 -6.83 -6.61 -11.15
C GLN A 394 -5.40 -6.52 -10.60
N GLY A 395 -4.93 -5.29 -10.32
CA GLY A 395 -3.59 -5.04 -9.77
C GLY A 395 -3.41 -5.60 -8.36
N HIS A 396 -4.42 -5.47 -7.50
CA HIS A 396 -4.44 -6.10 -6.17
C HIS A 396 -4.35 -7.62 -6.26
N MET A 397 -5.15 -8.23 -7.14
CA MET A 397 -5.16 -9.69 -7.26
C MET A 397 -3.87 -10.24 -7.87
N PHE A 398 -3.22 -9.53 -8.80
CA PHE A 398 -1.90 -9.94 -9.28
C PHE A 398 -0.83 -9.90 -8.19
N GLN A 399 -0.94 -8.95 -7.25
CA GLN A 399 -0.04 -8.85 -6.12
C GLN A 399 -0.28 -10.00 -5.12
N LEU A 400 -1.55 -10.26 -4.77
CA LEU A 400 -1.94 -11.33 -3.86
C LEU A 400 -1.59 -12.73 -4.41
N LEU A 401 -1.88 -12.96 -5.70
CA LEU A 401 -1.69 -14.24 -6.37
C LEU A 401 -0.25 -14.46 -6.87
N ARG A 402 0.67 -13.54 -6.57
CA ARG A 402 2.06 -13.60 -7.01
C ARG A 402 2.74 -14.96 -6.76
N PRO A 403 2.55 -15.64 -5.61
CA PRO A 403 3.20 -16.93 -5.36
C PRO A 403 2.78 -18.06 -6.31
N MET A 404 1.63 -17.93 -7.00
CA MET A 404 1.06 -19.02 -7.80
C MET A 404 0.94 -18.72 -9.29
N VAL A 405 0.87 -17.45 -9.72
CA VAL A 405 0.60 -17.09 -11.13
C VAL A 405 1.72 -17.46 -12.12
N SER A 406 2.92 -17.77 -11.64
CA SER A 406 4.02 -18.25 -12.49
C SER A 406 3.83 -19.72 -12.90
N THR A 407 3.20 -20.53 -12.05
CA THR A 407 2.98 -21.97 -12.26
C THR A 407 1.55 -22.30 -12.69
N HIS A 408 0.57 -21.55 -12.19
CA HIS A 408 -0.85 -21.72 -12.50
C HIS A 408 -1.26 -20.74 -13.61
N THR A 409 -0.82 -21.03 -14.84
CA THR A 409 -0.99 -20.13 -15.99
C THR A 409 -2.46 -19.91 -16.36
N ASN A 410 -3.34 -20.87 -16.12
CA ASN A 410 -4.78 -20.72 -16.31
C ASN A 410 -5.38 -19.62 -15.40
N VAL A 411 -4.97 -19.56 -14.12
CA VAL A 411 -5.37 -18.50 -13.17
C VAL A 411 -4.84 -17.15 -13.64
N ARG A 412 -3.55 -17.08 -14.00
CA ARG A 412 -2.91 -15.87 -14.51
C ARG A 412 -3.65 -15.32 -15.73
N ASP A 413 -3.95 -16.19 -16.68
CA ASP A 413 -4.56 -15.81 -17.96
C ASP A 413 -6.03 -15.39 -17.76
N ALA A 414 -6.76 -16.03 -16.85
CA ALA A 414 -8.10 -15.58 -16.44
C ALA A 414 -8.06 -14.19 -15.81
N LEU A 415 -7.19 -13.98 -14.82
CA LEU A 415 -7.03 -12.68 -14.16
C LEU A 415 -6.60 -11.57 -15.12
N ALA A 416 -5.70 -11.86 -16.06
CA ALA A 416 -5.26 -10.91 -17.09
C ALA A 416 -6.42 -10.44 -17.99
N ARG A 417 -7.44 -11.28 -18.18
CA ARG A 417 -8.64 -10.95 -18.97
C ARG A 417 -9.72 -10.24 -18.16
N SER A 418 -9.72 -10.37 -16.83
CA SER A 418 -10.67 -9.70 -15.93
C SER A 418 -10.52 -8.19 -16.01
N ARG A 419 -11.59 -7.50 -16.42
CA ARG A 419 -11.61 -6.04 -16.57
C ARG A 419 -12.06 -5.38 -15.26
N PRO A 420 -11.65 -4.14 -14.99
CA PRO A 420 -12.15 -3.39 -13.84
C PRO A 420 -13.69 -3.40 -13.75
N GLY A 421 -14.22 -3.83 -12.61
CA GLY A 421 -15.66 -3.95 -12.36
C GLY A 421 -16.37 -5.15 -13.00
N ASP A 422 -15.67 -6.01 -13.75
CA ASP A 422 -16.24 -7.26 -14.29
C ASP A 422 -16.25 -8.35 -13.21
N MET A 423 -17.22 -8.27 -12.30
CA MET A 423 -17.31 -9.17 -11.15
C MET A 423 -17.45 -10.64 -11.55
N ALA A 424 -18.16 -10.95 -12.64
CA ALA A 424 -18.27 -12.32 -13.14
C ALA A 424 -16.90 -12.90 -13.54
N ALA A 425 -16.04 -12.10 -14.18
CA ALA A 425 -14.68 -12.52 -14.51
C ALA A 425 -13.81 -12.73 -13.25
N PHE A 426 -13.98 -11.89 -12.21
CA PHE A 426 -13.27 -12.07 -10.94
C PHE A 426 -13.75 -13.32 -10.17
N GLU A 427 -15.06 -13.60 -10.13
CA GLU A 427 -15.60 -14.84 -9.54
C GLU A 427 -15.11 -16.09 -10.29
N HIS A 428 -15.06 -16.03 -11.62
CA HIS A 428 -14.48 -17.11 -12.41
C HIS A 428 -13.00 -17.31 -12.06
N THR A 429 -12.23 -16.23 -11.95
CA THR A 429 -10.82 -16.29 -11.53
C THR A 429 -10.69 -16.92 -10.14
N LEU A 430 -11.53 -16.49 -9.18
CA LEU A 430 -11.58 -17.06 -7.83
C LEU A 430 -11.87 -18.57 -7.88
N SER A 431 -12.81 -19.03 -8.70
CA SER A 431 -13.11 -20.47 -8.83
C SER A 431 -11.89 -21.29 -9.30
N LEU A 432 -11.05 -20.72 -10.19
CA LEU A 432 -9.81 -21.35 -10.64
C LEU A 432 -8.74 -21.36 -9.55
N VAL A 433 -8.67 -20.29 -8.74
CA VAL A 433 -7.79 -20.22 -7.56
C VAL A 433 -8.19 -21.29 -6.56
N GLU A 434 -9.46 -21.39 -6.19
CA GLU A 434 -9.96 -22.39 -5.24
C GLU A 434 -9.69 -23.83 -5.71
N LYS A 435 -9.91 -24.10 -7.00
CA LYS A 435 -9.60 -25.41 -7.59
C LYS A 435 -8.10 -25.73 -7.53
N ALA A 436 -7.24 -24.75 -7.81
CA ALA A 436 -5.80 -24.94 -7.68
C ALA A 436 -5.41 -25.22 -6.22
N ILE A 437 -5.89 -24.39 -5.28
CA ILE A 437 -5.58 -24.50 -3.86
C ILE A 437 -6.08 -25.84 -3.29
N GLN A 438 -7.25 -26.33 -3.72
CA GLN A 438 -7.71 -27.68 -3.39
C GLN A 438 -6.68 -28.74 -3.79
N GLY A 439 -6.08 -28.65 -4.98
CA GLY A 439 -5.01 -29.54 -5.41
C GLY A 439 -3.76 -29.43 -4.54
N GLY A 440 -3.33 -28.19 -4.23
CA GLY A 440 -2.17 -27.93 -3.36
C GLY A 440 -2.35 -28.47 -1.94
N LEU A 441 -3.54 -28.32 -1.36
CA LEU A 441 -3.86 -28.86 -0.03
C LEU A 441 -3.86 -30.39 0.00
N LYS A 442 -4.36 -31.05 -1.05
CA LYS A 442 -4.28 -32.51 -1.16
C LYS A 442 -2.82 -32.98 -1.29
N GLU A 443 -2.03 -32.31 -2.13
CA GLU A 443 -0.60 -32.62 -2.28
C GLU A 443 0.17 -32.41 -0.98
N TYR A 444 -0.16 -31.38 -0.20
CA TYR A 444 0.44 -31.12 1.10
C TYR A 444 0.20 -32.24 2.12
N GLU A 445 -1.00 -32.83 2.15
CA GLU A 445 -1.29 -33.94 3.04
C GLU A 445 -0.48 -35.20 2.70
N GLU A 446 -0.27 -35.44 1.40
CA GLU A 446 0.52 -36.56 0.90
C GLU A 446 2.04 -36.33 1.04
N PHE A 447 2.52 -35.12 0.78
CA PHE A 447 3.95 -34.77 0.66
C PHE A 447 4.29 -33.43 1.36
N PRO A 448 4.12 -33.32 2.69
CA PRO A 448 4.35 -32.07 3.42
C PRO A 448 5.78 -31.54 3.30
N GLU A 449 6.76 -32.44 3.16
CA GLU A 449 8.19 -32.11 3.04
C GLU A 449 8.54 -31.31 1.77
N ARG A 450 7.68 -31.33 0.75
CA ARG A 450 7.83 -30.49 -0.45
C ARG A 450 7.56 -29.01 -0.18
N PHE A 451 6.80 -28.72 0.87
CA PHE A 451 6.35 -27.37 1.21
C PHE A 451 7.00 -26.84 2.50
N GLU A 452 7.45 -27.75 3.38
CA GLU A 452 8.12 -27.46 4.64
C GLU A 452 9.52 -28.09 4.65
N PRO A 453 10.48 -27.52 3.90
CA PRO A 453 11.84 -28.06 3.86
C PRO A 453 12.54 -27.89 5.23
N PRO A 454 13.39 -28.85 5.63
CA PRO A 454 14.12 -28.79 6.90
C PRO A 454 15.07 -27.58 6.97
N THR A 455 15.21 -27.02 8.17
CA THR A 455 15.90 -25.75 8.46
C THR A 455 17.44 -25.83 8.47
N ASP A 456 18.04 -26.95 8.03
CA ASP A 456 19.47 -27.30 8.26
C ASP A 456 20.48 -26.55 7.38
N VAL A 457 20.11 -25.42 6.77
CA VAL A 457 20.99 -24.67 5.89
C VAL A 457 21.36 -23.33 6.54
N GLU A 458 22.67 -23.07 6.72
CA GLU A 458 23.19 -21.75 7.06
C GLU A 458 22.93 -20.76 5.91
N LEU A 459 21.71 -20.23 5.86
CA LEU A 459 21.32 -19.20 4.91
C LEU A 459 21.63 -17.82 5.47
N THR A 460 22.05 -16.92 4.59
CA THR A 460 22.28 -15.50 4.88
C THR A 460 21.47 -14.61 3.94
N GLY A 461 21.38 -13.32 4.26
CA GLY A 461 20.75 -12.31 3.40
C GLY A 461 19.32 -12.65 2.99
N SER A 462 18.97 -12.43 1.73
CA SER A 462 17.59 -12.63 1.25
C SER A 462 17.14 -14.09 1.30
N LYS A 463 18.07 -15.04 1.13
CA LYS A 463 17.74 -16.48 1.16
C LYS A 463 17.25 -16.90 2.54
N LYS A 464 17.86 -16.38 3.60
CA LYS A 464 17.40 -16.62 4.99
C LYS A 464 15.99 -16.10 5.20
N THR A 465 15.73 -14.86 4.77
CA THR A 465 14.40 -14.25 4.86
C THR A 465 13.35 -15.04 4.06
N ILE A 466 13.70 -15.53 2.87
CA ILE A 466 12.82 -16.39 2.07
C ILE A 466 12.49 -17.68 2.81
N ALA A 467 13.46 -18.32 3.47
CA ALA A 467 13.21 -19.55 4.24
C ALA A 467 12.36 -19.28 5.50
N GLU A 468 12.59 -18.16 6.18
CA GLU A 468 11.82 -17.76 7.38
C GLU A 468 10.35 -17.45 7.03
N TYR A 469 10.14 -16.64 5.99
CA TYR A 469 8.81 -16.16 5.61
C TYR A 469 8.09 -17.06 4.61
N GLY A 470 8.81 -17.97 3.97
CA GLY A 470 8.27 -18.90 3.00
C GLY A 470 7.05 -19.63 3.55
N ARG A 471 6.02 -19.69 2.74
CA ARG A 471 4.82 -20.48 2.97
C ARG A 471 4.51 -21.28 1.70
N PRO A 472 3.67 -22.31 1.77
CA PRO A 472 3.14 -22.90 0.56
C PRO A 472 2.48 -21.84 -0.33
N TRP A 473 2.51 -22.04 -1.65
CA TRP A 473 2.13 -21.02 -2.63
C TRP A 473 0.66 -20.58 -2.53
N TRP A 474 -0.21 -21.34 -1.86
CA TRP A 474 -1.61 -20.98 -1.61
C TRP A 474 -1.82 -20.08 -0.39
N VAL A 475 -0.76 -19.77 0.35
CA VAL A 475 -0.78 -18.94 1.55
C VAL A 475 -0.11 -17.62 1.24
N CYS A 476 -0.69 -16.53 1.76
CA CYS A 476 -0.13 -15.20 1.61
C CYS A 476 1.26 -15.12 2.24
N GLN A 477 2.18 -14.50 1.51
CA GLN A 477 3.57 -14.43 1.92
C GLN A 477 4.25 -13.24 1.23
N PRO A 478 5.21 -12.58 1.91
CA PRO A 478 5.90 -11.44 1.34
C PRO A 478 6.76 -11.83 0.13
N HIS A 479 6.81 -10.93 -0.85
CA HIS A 479 7.80 -11.05 -1.91
C HIS A 479 9.14 -10.45 -1.47
N VAL A 480 10.08 -11.33 -1.13
CA VAL A 480 11.45 -10.94 -0.80
C VAL A 480 12.27 -10.82 -2.09
N ARG A 481 12.93 -9.67 -2.30
CA ARG A 481 13.88 -9.48 -3.39
C ARG A 481 15.30 -9.79 -2.92
N PRO A 482 16.18 -10.31 -3.79
CA PRO A 482 17.60 -10.38 -3.50
C PRO A 482 18.17 -9.00 -3.15
N LEU A 483 19.18 -8.97 -2.29
CA LEU A 483 20.01 -7.79 -2.05
C LEU A 483 20.65 -7.34 -3.37
N PRO A 484 20.97 -6.05 -3.55
CA PRO A 484 21.65 -5.58 -4.76
C PRO A 484 22.95 -6.36 -5.05
N GLU A 485 23.71 -6.70 -4.00
CA GLU A 485 24.93 -7.51 -4.08
C GLU A 485 24.62 -8.94 -4.58
N GLU A 486 23.66 -9.62 -3.96
CA GLU A 486 23.19 -10.95 -4.39
C GLU A 486 22.62 -10.94 -5.82
N ALA A 487 21.94 -9.85 -6.22
CA ALA A 487 21.40 -9.67 -7.57
C ALA A 487 22.52 -9.47 -8.60
N MET A 488 23.61 -8.79 -8.24
CA MET A 488 24.80 -8.66 -9.08
C MET A 488 25.52 -10.01 -9.21
N GLU A 489 25.70 -10.73 -8.10
CA GLU A 489 26.34 -12.06 -8.08
C GLU A 489 25.58 -13.09 -8.92
N SER A 490 24.25 -13.07 -8.86
CA SER A 490 23.39 -13.95 -9.67
C SER A 490 23.23 -13.51 -11.14
N GLY A 491 23.83 -12.39 -11.54
CA GLY A 491 23.69 -11.81 -12.87
C GLY A 491 22.31 -11.20 -13.17
N ALA A 492 21.42 -11.14 -12.19
CA ALA A 492 20.12 -10.48 -12.29
C ALA A 492 20.22 -8.94 -12.35
N LEU A 493 21.37 -8.38 -11.98
CA LEU A 493 21.67 -6.95 -12.09
C LEU A 493 23.04 -6.73 -12.75
N SER A 494 23.07 -5.99 -13.86
CA SER A 494 24.31 -5.56 -14.52
C SER A 494 24.62 -4.09 -14.21
N VAL A 495 25.86 -3.76 -13.86
CA VAL A 495 26.30 -2.35 -13.75
C VAL A 495 26.16 -1.69 -15.11
N LYS A 496 25.34 -0.64 -15.21
CA LYS A 496 25.30 0.19 -16.42
C LYS A 496 26.67 0.86 -16.58
N LYS A 497 27.46 0.43 -17.58
CA LYS A 497 28.57 1.25 -18.10
C LYS A 497 27.95 2.54 -18.62
N ASN A 498 28.17 3.65 -17.91
CA ASN A 498 27.91 4.96 -18.48
C ASN A 498 28.84 5.14 -19.68
N SER A 499 28.25 5.15 -20.87
CA SER A 499 28.89 5.63 -22.09
C SER A 499 29.09 7.14 -21.96
N ASN A 500 30.20 7.52 -21.33
CA ASN A 500 30.90 8.79 -21.56
C ASN A 500 32.34 8.55 -21.14
N GLY A 501 33.10 7.92 -22.05
CA GLY A 501 34.53 7.77 -21.91
C GLY A 501 35.21 9.13 -21.98
N ARG A 502 35.81 9.55 -20.87
CA ARG A 502 37.08 10.28 -20.84
C ARG A 502 37.85 9.77 -19.63
N ASP A 503 38.82 8.90 -19.92
CA ASP A 503 39.81 8.42 -18.97
C ASP A 503 40.69 9.60 -18.52
N GLU A 504 40.52 10.05 -17.28
CA GLU A 504 41.59 10.76 -16.59
C GLU A 504 42.58 9.71 -16.05
N LYS A 505 43.65 9.50 -16.81
CA LYS A 505 44.84 8.78 -16.34
C LYS A 505 45.46 9.54 -15.16
N GLN A 506 45.33 9.00 -13.94
CA GLN A 506 46.28 9.30 -12.87
C GLN A 506 47.39 8.25 -12.84
N LYS A 507 48.63 8.75 -12.95
CA LYS A 507 49.89 8.01 -12.85
C LYS A 507 50.08 7.43 -11.44
N PRO A 508 50.83 6.31 -11.28
CA PRO A 508 51.14 5.78 -9.97
C PRO A 508 52.37 6.50 -9.40
N GLU A 509 52.27 7.00 -8.16
CA GLU A 509 53.45 7.34 -7.37
C GLU A 509 53.64 6.38 -6.20
N LYS A 510 54.87 5.87 -6.22
CA LYS A 510 55.67 5.04 -5.31
C LYS A 510 55.29 5.03 -3.82
N SER A 511 55.36 3.80 -3.32
CA SER A 511 55.61 3.37 -1.95
C SER A 511 56.78 4.09 -1.27
N SER A 512 56.59 4.49 -0.02
CA SER A 512 57.63 4.50 0.99
C SER A 512 57.04 4.02 2.32
N GLU A 513 57.58 2.90 2.79
CA GLU A 513 57.42 2.39 4.15
C GLU A 513 57.85 3.44 5.17
N ASN A 514 57.11 3.51 6.27
CA ASN A 514 57.72 3.83 7.57
C ASN A 514 56.91 3.12 8.66
N SER A 515 57.61 2.21 9.33
CA SER A 515 57.26 1.62 10.60
C SER A 515 57.33 2.68 11.70
N ASP A 516 56.32 2.78 12.57
CA ASP A 516 56.61 2.88 13.99
C ASP A 516 55.44 2.49 14.92
N THR A 517 55.87 1.68 15.89
CA THR A 517 55.35 1.22 17.18
C THR A 517 54.12 1.87 17.86
N ALA A 518 53.23 0.96 18.31
CA ALA A 518 52.53 0.86 19.61
C ALA A 518 51.84 2.09 20.23
N THR A 519 50.53 1.98 20.48
CA THR A 519 49.96 1.76 21.84
C THR A 519 48.44 1.58 21.81
N GLU A 520 47.96 0.61 22.61
CA GLU A 520 46.56 0.45 22.99
C GLU A 520 46.05 1.64 23.79
N ALA A 521 44.83 2.10 23.48
CA ALA A 521 43.73 2.29 24.44
C ALA A 521 42.59 3.04 23.76
N SER A 522 41.38 2.49 23.79
CA SER A 522 40.15 3.20 24.18
C SER A 522 38.87 2.55 23.63
N LYS A 523 38.05 2.10 24.57
CA LYS A 523 36.58 2.16 24.59
C LYS A 523 35.83 1.33 23.56
N THR A 524 35.49 0.13 24.00
CA THR A 524 34.26 -0.56 23.66
C THR A 524 33.04 0.33 23.92
N VAL A 525 32.47 0.87 22.84
CA VAL A 525 31.05 1.27 22.80
C VAL A 525 30.35 0.17 22.02
N SER A 526 29.52 -0.63 22.68
CA SER A 526 28.71 -1.65 22.02
C SER A 526 27.69 -0.95 21.12
N ALA A 527 27.95 -0.91 19.82
CA ALA A 527 26.92 -0.67 18.83
C ALA A 527 25.95 -1.85 18.92
N ALA A 528 24.72 -1.59 19.36
CA ALA A 528 23.63 -2.53 19.21
C ALA A 528 23.48 -2.80 17.70
N ALA A 529 23.89 -4.00 17.27
CA ALA A 529 23.74 -4.45 15.91
C ALA A 529 22.23 -4.51 15.59
N THR A 530 21.83 -3.84 14.54
CA THR A 530 20.50 -4.00 13.94
C THR A 530 20.28 -5.50 13.65
N PRO A 531 19.17 -6.11 14.09
CA PRO A 531 18.84 -7.47 13.69
C PRO A 531 18.73 -7.57 12.16
N ASP A 532 19.06 -8.75 11.62
CA ASP A 532 19.36 -9.08 10.23
C ASP A 532 18.69 -8.26 9.10
N GLN A 533 19.51 -8.06 8.06
CA GLN A 533 19.28 -7.21 6.90
C GLN A 533 18.13 -7.68 5.99
N LEU A 534 16.99 -6.98 6.03
CA LEU A 534 15.81 -7.24 5.21
C LEU A 534 15.80 -6.36 3.94
N VAL A 535 15.37 -6.85 2.77
CA VAL A 535 15.05 -6.00 1.59
C VAL A 535 13.59 -6.18 1.18
N SER A 536 12.89 -5.05 1.02
CA SER A 536 11.55 -4.93 0.45
C SER A 536 11.65 -4.00 -0.75
N GLY A 537 10.89 -4.27 -1.80
CA GLY A 537 10.95 -3.69 -3.14
C GLY A 537 10.57 -2.23 -3.33
#